data_AF-A0A972JLT8-F1
#
_entry.id   AF-A0A972JLT8-F1
#
_cell.length_a   1.000
_cell.length_b   1.000
_cell.length_c   1.000
_cell.angle_alpha   90.00
_cell.angle_beta   90.00
_cell.angle_gamma   90.00
#
_symmetry.space_group_name_H-M   'P 1'
#
loop_
_entity.id
_entity.type
_entity.pdbx_description
1 polymer ?
#
loop_
_entity_poly.entity_id
_entity_poly.type
_entity_poly.pdbx_seq_one_letter_code
_entity_poly.pdbx_strand_id
1 'polypeptide(L)'
;MQTITFNWYRLLRYALLFLAFSLLMTFGMLLWFSNSLAEVWQKGRMLSMTDLGVSIELTLTLLIYISFPVLLFRFMFYFAKMIYRGRNPGIGIFCYQTLFNPLNFMLFPSLLNADGLRFRRRCLTSIVLLLCLYCAILLLTL
;
A
#
# COMPACT_ATOMS: atom_id res chain seq x y z
N MET A 1 -25.90 6.16 3.62
CA MET A 1 -25.15 5.07 2.95
C MET A 1 -24.59 5.64 1.65
N GLN A 2 -23.28 5.82 1.52
CA GLN A 2 -22.68 6.28 0.25
C GLN A 2 -22.42 5.06 -0.62
N THR A 3 -23.03 5.02 -1.80
CA THR A 3 -22.80 4.03 -2.85
C THR A 3 -21.31 4.03 -3.22
N ILE A 4 -20.63 2.91 -3.00
CA ILE A 4 -19.24 2.72 -3.42
C ILE A 4 -19.25 2.63 -4.95
N THR A 5 -19.04 3.76 -5.63
CA THR A 5 -18.93 3.79 -7.08
C THR A 5 -17.53 3.31 -7.48
N PHE A 6 -17.43 2.08 -8.00
CA PHE A 6 -16.19 1.56 -8.56
C PHE A 6 -15.82 2.36 -9.81
N ASN A 7 -14.74 3.13 -9.75
CA ASN A 7 -14.24 3.87 -10.90
C ASN A 7 -13.30 2.98 -11.71
N TRP A 8 -13.87 2.21 -12.63
CA TRP A 8 -13.16 1.25 -13.49
C TRP A 8 -12.01 1.87 -14.28
N TYR A 9 -12.18 3.10 -14.78
CA TYR A 9 -11.14 3.81 -15.52
C TYR A 9 -9.88 4.04 -14.66
N ARG A 10 -10.08 4.40 -13.40
CA ARG A 10 -8.97 4.59 -12.46
C ARG A 10 -8.26 3.27 -12.17
N LEU A 11 -9.01 2.17 -12.03
CA LEU A 11 -8.44 0.84 -11.78
C LEU A 11 -7.63 0.33 -12.98
N LEU A 12 -8.16 0.47 -14.20
CA LEU A 12 -7.46 0.12 -15.43
C LEU A 12 -6.16 0.91 -15.58
N ARG A 13 -6.17 2.21 -15.30
CA ARG A 13 -4.96 3.04 -15.35
C ARG A 13 -3.88 2.54 -14.39
N TYR A 14 -4.25 2.14 -13.17
CA TYR A 14 -3.28 1.58 -12.23
C TYR A 14 -2.77 0.19 -12.66
N ALA A 15 -3.62 -0.66 -13.23
CA ALA A 15 -3.20 -1.94 -13.79
C ALA A 15 -2.20 -1.77 -14.95
N LEU A 16 -2.46 -0.83 -15.87
CA LEU A 16 -1.55 -0.50 -16.97
C LEU A 16 -0.22 0.06 -16.46
N LEU A 17 -0.23 0.93 -15.45
CA LEU A 17 0.98 1.45 -14.83
C LEU A 17 1.81 0.33 -14.17
N PHE A 18 1.14 -0.62 -13.50
CA PHE A 18 1.81 -1.78 -12.92
C PHE A 18 2.45 -2.66 -14.00
N LEU A 19 1.73 -2.92 -15.10
CA LEU A 19 2.26 -3.69 -16.22
C LEU A 19 3.46 -3.01 -16.87
N ALA A 20 3.38 -1.70 -17.12
CA ALA A 20 4.50 -0.92 -17.65
C ALA A 20 5.72 -0.93 -16.71
N PHE A 21 5.49 -0.80 -15.40
CA PHE A 21 6.55 -0.92 -14.40
C PHE A 21 7.19 -2.31 -14.38
N SER A 22 6.37 -3.37 -14.46
CA SER A 22 6.86 -4.75 -14.52
C SER A 22 7.74 -4.99 -15.75
N LEU A 23 7.31 -4.53 -16.94
CA LEU A 23 8.12 -4.62 -18.15
C LEU A 23 9.45 -3.87 -18.02
N LEU A 24 9.45 -2.69 -17.41
CA LEU A 24 10.67 -1.90 -17.16
C LEU A 24 11.61 -2.65 -16.21
N MET A 25 11.08 -3.25 -15.14
CA MET A 25 11.86 -4.08 -14.22
C MET A 25 12.43 -5.32 -14.91
N THR A 26 11.66 -6.01 -15.75
CA THR A 26 12.14 -7.14 -16.55
C THR A 26 13.29 -6.72 -17.46
N PHE A 27 13.15 -5.58 -18.14
CA PHE A 27 14.21 -5.03 -18.98
C PHE A 27 15.45 -4.64 -18.16
N GLY A 28 15.26 -4.02 -17.00
CA GLY A 28 16.34 -3.68 -16.07
C GLY A 28 17.10 -4.91 -15.56
N MET A 29 16.40 -6.00 -15.23
CA MET A 29 17.02 -7.28 -14.86
C MET A 29 17.82 -7.87 -16.03
N LEU A 30 17.27 -7.88 -17.24
CA LEU A 30 17.96 -8.40 -18.42
C LEU A 30 19.26 -7.63 -18.68
N LEU A 31 19.25 -6.30 -18.54
CA LEU A 31 20.46 -5.48 -18.64
C LEU A 31 21.46 -5.79 -17.52
N TRP A 32 21.01 -5.85 -16.27
CA TRP A 32 21.88 -6.06 -15.11
C TRP A 32 22.59 -7.43 -15.13
N PHE A 33 21.89 -8.48 -15.58
CA PHE A 33 22.42 -9.85 -15.68
C PHE A 33 23.10 -10.15 -17.03
N SER A 34 23.34 -9.13 -17.86
CA SER A 34 24.02 -9.29 -19.16
C SER A 34 25.32 -8.50 -19.18
N ASN A 35 26.37 -9.07 -19.76
CA ASN A 35 27.63 -8.37 -19.96
C ASN A 35 27.67 -7.63 -21.31
N SER A 36 26.72 -7.91 -22.21
CA SER A 36 26.61 -7.27 -23.53
C SER A 36 25.18 -7.14 -24.04
N LEU A 37 24.91 -6.13 -24.87
CA LEU A 37 23.62 -5.91 -25.53
C LEU A 37 23.19 -7.06 -26.46
N ALA A 38 24.16 -7.79 -27.03
CA ALA A 38 23.89 -8.95 -27.87
C ALA A 38 23.33 -10.13 -27.05
N GLU A 39 23.82 -10.33 -25.83
CA GLU A 39 23.27 -11.31 -24.89
C GLU A 39 21.87 -10.94 -24.42
N VAL A 40 21.57 -9.65 -24.21
CA VAL A 40 20.20 -9.17 -23.88
C VAL A 40 19.22 -9.52 -24.98
N TRP A 41 19.61 -9.32 -26.25
CA TRP A 41 18.77 -9.60 -27.39
C TRP A 41 18.55 -11.11 -27.60
N GLN A 42 19.52 -11.95 -27.24
CA GLN A 42 19.33 -13.41 -27.23
C GLN A 42 18.50 -13.89 -26.04
N LYS A 43 18.80 -13.42 -24.81
CA LYS A 43 18.03 -13.75 -23.59
C LYS A 43 16.58 -13.27 -23.69
N GLY A 44 16.35 -12.09 -24.27
CA GLY A 44 15.01 -11.57 -24.53
C GLY A 44 14.23 -12.39 -25.56
N ARG A 45 14.91 -13.05 -26.52
CA ARG A 45 14.27 -13.98 -27.47
C ARG A 45 14.02 -15.37 -26.89
N MET A 46 14.80 -15.78 -25.90
CA MET A 46 14.63 -17.05 -25.15
C MET A 46 13.90 -16.86 -23.83
N LEU A 47 13.15 -15.77 -23.66
CA LEU A 47 12.45 -15.47 -22.42
C LEU A 47 11.49 -16.63 -22.08
N SER A 48 11.83 -17.40 -21.06
CA SER A 48 11.02 -18.53 -20.65
C SER A 48 9.87 -18.08 -19.76
N MET A 49 8.81 -18.88 -19.68
CA MET A 49 7.72 -18.61 -18.72
C MET A 49 8.23 -18.59 -17.26
N THR A 50 9.32 -19.31 -16.97
CA THR A 50 10.00 -19.28 -15.68
C THR A 50 10.69 -17.95 -15.39
N ASP A 51 11.36 -17.34 -16.38
CA ASP A 51 12.00 -16.02 -16.20
C ASP A 51 10.98 -14.91 -15.99
N LEU A 52 9.82 -15.01 -16.66
CA LEU A 52 8.69 -14.11 -16.44
C LEU A 52 8.13 -14.25 -15.02
N GLY A 53 8.00 -15.49 -14.51
CA GLY A 53 7.58 -15.74 -13.13
C GLY A 53 8.49 -15.07 -12.11
N VAL A 54 9.81 -15.28 -12.23
CA VAL A 54 10.82 -14.65 -11.35
C VAL A 54 10.76 -13.12 -11.45
N SER A 55 10.57 -12.58 -12.65
CA SER A 55 10.47 -11.13 -12.85
C SER A 55 9.24 -10.53 -12.18
N ILE A 56 8.10 -11.22 -12.26
CA ILE A 56 6.85 -10.82 -11.60
C ILE A 56 7.02 -10.88 -10.07
N GLU A 57 7.60 -11.96 -9.54
CA GLU A 57 7.88 -12.10 -8.10
C GLU A 57 8.79 -10.97 -7.59
N LEU A 58 9.86 -10.65 -8.31
CA LEU A 58 10.78 -9.58 -7.92
C LEU A 58 10.10 -8.20 -7.97
N THR A 59 9.28 -7.97 -8.99
CA THR A 59 8.50 -6.72 -9.14
C THR A 59 7.48 -6.57 -8.01
N LEU A 60 6.77 -7.65 -7.67
CA LEU A 60 5.82 -7.67 -6.54
C LEU A 60 6.54 -7.45 -5.21
N THR A 61 7.68 -8.11 -5.01
CA THR A 61 8.52 -7.93 -3.82
C THR A 61 8.95 -6.47 -3.68
N LEU A 62 9.45 -5.85 -4.75
CA LEU A 62 9.83 -4.44 -4.74
C LEU A 62 8.63 -3.52 -4.45
N LEU A 63 7.48 -3.80 -5.07
CA LEU A 63 6.25 -3.06 -4.83
C LEU A 63 5.84 -3.13 -3.36
N ILE A 64 5.95 -4.31 -2.74
CA ILE A 64 5.68 -4.54 -1.32
C ILE A 64 6.62 -3.72 -0.45
N TYR A 65 7.93 -3.80 -0.71
CA TYR A 65 8.97 -3.09 0.05
C TYR A 65 8.83 -1.57 -0.02
N ILE A 66 8.35 -1.01 -1.13
CA ILE A 66 8.09 0.43 -1.26
C ILE A 66 6.74 0.80 -0.64
N SER A 67 5.70 -0.01 -0.88
CA SER A 67 4.34 0.31 -0.46
C SER A 67 4.18 0.21 1.06
N PHE A 68 4.84 -0.74 1.71
CA PHE A 68 4.77 -0.92 3.16
C PHE A 68 5.18 0.34 3.95
N PRO A 69 6.39 0.92 3.80
CA PRO A 69 6.79 2.11 4.53
C PRO A 69 5.91 3.32 4.17
N VAL A 70 5.48 3.44 2.91
CA VAL A 70 4.58 4.53 2.48
C VAL A 70 3.23 4.45 3.19
N LEU A 71 2.63 3.26 3.26
CA LEU A 71 1.34 3.05 3.93
C LEU A 71 1.46 3.20 5.45
N LEU A 72 2.56 2.70 6.04
CA LEU A 72 2.85 2.86 7.47
C LEU A 72 3.02 4.34 7.82
N PHE A 73 3.83 5.08 7.06
CA PHE A 73 4.00 6.52 7.25
C PHE A 73 2.68 7.27 7.10
N ARG A 74 1.90 6.94 6.05
CA ARG A 74 0.57 7.53 5.84
C ARG A 74 -0.36 7.27 7.02
N PHE A 75 -0.36 6.05 7.56
CA PHE A 75 -1.10 5.71 8.77
C PHE A 75 -0.66 6.58 9.94
N MET A 76 0.64 6.59 10.27
CA MET A 76 1.19 7.35 11.39
C MET A 76 0.87 8.84 11.29
N PHE A 77 0.99 9.42 10.09
CA PHE A 77 0.70 10.83 9.83
C PHE A 77 -0.76 11.19 10.10
N TYR A 78 -1.71 10.41 9.57
CA TYR A 78 -3.13 10.68 9.79
C TYR A 78 -3.57 10.33 11.20
N PHE A 79 -2.96 9.31 11.82
CA PHE A 79 -3.22 8.93 13.19
C PHE A 79 -2.78 10.03 14.16
N ALA A 80 -1.57 10.59 13.96
CA ALA A 80 -1.12 11.76 14.70
C ALA A 80 -2.09 12.93 14.52
N LYS A 81 -2.47 13.28 13.28
CA LYS A 81 -3.44 14.37 13.04
C LYS A 81 -4.80 14.12 13.71
N MET A 82 -5.27 12.88 13.73
CA MET A 82 -6.50 12.48 14.40
C MET A 82 -6.40 12.72 15.91
N ILE A 83 -5.28 12.36 16.54
CA ILE A 83 -5.06 12.59 17.97
C ILE A 83 -4.93 14.10 18.26
N TYR A 84 -4.14 14.85 17.49
CA TYR A 84 -3.87 16.24 17.83
C TYR A 84 -5.03 17.19 17.50
N ARG A 85 -5.74 16.97 16.38
CA ARG A 85 -6.74 17.91 15.85
C ARG A 85 -8.13 17.29 15.65
N GLY A 86 -8.23 15.97 15.65
CA GLY A 86 -9.48 15.25 15.34
C GLY A 86 -10.36 14.93 16.56
N ARG A 87 -9.92 15.26 17.77
CA ARG A 87 -10.66 14.98 19.01
C ARG A 87 -11.83 15.94 19.20
N ASN A 88 -12.90 15.47 19.83
CA ASN A 88 -13.93 16.35 20.34
C ASN A 88 -13.40 17.23 21.48
N PRO A 89 -13.92 18.47 21.62
CA PRO A 89 -13.52 19.37 22.69
C PRO A 89 -13.79 18.74 24.06
N GLY A 90 -12.82 18.85 24.97
CA GLY A 90 -12.90 18.24 26.32
C GLY A 90 -12.43 16.79 26.43
N ILE A 91 -12.14 16.11 25.31
CA ILE A 91 -11.63 14.73 25.34
C ILE A 91 -10.10 14.73 25.34
N GLY A 92 -9.49 14.30 26.46
CA GLY A 92 -8.05 14.11 26.58
C GLY A 92 -7.53 12.95 25.72
N ILE A 93 -6.22 12.93 25.44
CA ILE A 93 -5.58 11.81 24.72
C ILE A 93 -5.65 10.55 25.60
N PHE A 94 -5.29 10.69 26.87
CA PHE A 94 -5.42 9.68 27.91
C PHE A 94 -6.55 10.09 28.84
N CYS A 95 -7.73 9.51 28.66
CA CYS A 95 -8.86 9.70 29.55
C CYS A 95 -9.61 8.39 29.73
N TYR A 96 -10.50 8.34 30.72
CA TYR A 96 -11.34 7.17 30.96
C TYR A 96 -12.17 6.80 29.72
N GLN A 97 -12.66 7.79 28.97
CA GLN A 97 -13.41 7.58 27.73
C GLN A 97 -12.56 6.93 26.62
N THR A 98 -11.25 7.18 26.61
CA THR A 98 -10.33 6.50 25.69
C THR A 98 -9.77 5.19 26.28
N LEU A 99 -10.23 4.77 27.47
CA LEU A 99 -9.67 3.65 28.26
C LEU A 99 -8.14 3.74 28.37
N PHE A 100 -7.60 4.96 28.41
CA PHE A 100 -6.16 5.24 28.40
C PHE A 100 -5.40 4.64 27.19
N ASN A 101 -6.09 4.35 26.08
CA ASN A 101 -5.50 3.85 24.85
C ASN A 101 -5.86 4.75 23.64
N PRO A 102 -4.89 5.46 23.04
CA PRO A 102 -5.16 6.34 21.89
C PRO A 102 -5.62 5.59 20.63
N LEU A 103 -5.39 4.27 20.53
CA LEU A 103 -5.94 3.47 19.43
C LEU A 103 -7.48 3.41 19.47
N ASN A 104 -8.09 3.65 20.64
CA ASN A 104 -9.55 3.65 20.80
C ASN A 104 -10.23 4.77 20.02
N PHE A 105 -9.52 5.85 19.64
CA PHE A 105 -10.04 6.84 18.69
C PHE A 105 -10.36 6.21 17.31
N MET A 106 -9.70 5.12 16.93
CA MET A 106 -10.05 4.39 15.70
C MET A 106 -11.29 3.50 15.89
N LEU A 107 -11.55 3.01 17.09
CA LEU A 107 -12.69 2.12 17.37
C LEU A 107 -13.97 2.92 17.63
N PHE A 108 -13.89 4.01 18.39
CA PHE A 108 -15.04 4.80 18.82
C PHE A 108 -15.13 6.14 18.07
N PRO A 109 -15.97 6.24 17.02
CA PRO A 109 -16.14 7.48 16.27
C PRO A 109 -16.78 8.61 17.09
N SER A 110 -17.47 8.30 18.19
CA SER A 110 -18.08 9.28 19.10
C SER A 110 -17.07 10.20 19.79
N LEU A 111 -15.80 9.79 19.87
CA LEU A 111 -14.73 10.57 20.49
C LEU A 111 -14.13 11.62 19.53
N LEU A 112 -14.54 11.61 18.27
CA LEU A 112 -13.96 12.40 17.18
C LEU A 112 -14.92 13.47 16.68
N ASN A 113 -14.33 14.58 16.24
CA ASN A 113 -15.04 15.63 15.52
C ASN A 113 -15.13 15.29 14.02
N ALA A 114 -15.76 16.16 13.22
CA ALA A 114 -15.93 15.95 11.78
C ALA A 114 -14.60 15.74 11.01
N ASP A 115 -13.53 16.43 11.41
CA ASP A 115 -12.20 16.27 10.82
C ASP A 115 -11.51 14.98 11.29
N GLY A 116 -11.67 14.62 12.56
CA GLY A 116 -11.23 13.36 13.14
C GLY A 116 -11.83 12.17 12.41
N LEU A 117 -13.12 12.23 12.06
CA LEU A 117 -13.77 11.20 11.24
C LEU A 117 -13.17 11.09 9.83
N ARG A 118 -12.71 12.20 9.23
CA ARG A 118 -11.98 12.16 7.95
C ARG A 118 -10.60 11.51 8.11
N PHE A 119 -9.84 11.87 9.15
CA PHE A 119 -8.54 11.28 9.42
C PHE A 119 -8.64 9.80 9.77
N ARG A 120 -9.62 9.41 10.60
CA ARG A 120 -9.95 8.02 10.93
C ARG A 120 -10.18 7.18 9.67
N ARG A 121 -11.00 7.67 8.73
CA ARG A 121 -11.23 6.97 7.45
C ARG A 121 -9.93 6.75 6.68
N ARG A 122 -9.05 7.75 6.62
CA ARG A 122 -7.75 7.62 5.94
C ARG A 122 -6.81 6.64 6.65
N CYS A 123 -6.83 6.60 7.99
CA CYS A 123 -6.10 5.59 8.77
C CYS A 123 -6.62 4.18 8.49
N LEU A 124 -7.94 3.98 8.51
CA LEU A 124 -8.56 2.70 8.21
C LEU A 124 -8.25 2.24 6.78
N THR A 125 -8.26 3.14 5.80
CA THR A 125 -7.83 2.81 4.43
C THR A 125 -6.37 2.34 4.41
N SER A 126 -5.47 3.02 5.12
CA SER A 126 -4.06 2.56 5.20
C SER A 126 -3.93 1.19 5.88
N ILE A 127 -4.68 0.92 6.96
CA ILE A 127 -4.67 -0.39 7.64
C ILE A 127 -5.19 -1.48 6.69
N VAL A 128 -6.32 -1.25 6.01
CA VAL A 128 -6.88 -2.22 5.06
C VAL A 128 -5.88 -2.51 3.93
N LEU A 129 -5.24 -1.48 3.38
CA LEU A 129 -4.21 -1.66 2.35
C LEU A 129 -2.97 -2.41 2.90
N LEU A 130 -2.55 -2.13 4.14
CA LEU A 130 -1.47 -2.88 4.80
C LEU A 130 -1.83 -4.34 5.00
N LEU A 131 -3.08 -4.65 5.41
CA LEU A 131 -3.56 -6.02 5.53
C LEU A 131 -3.58 -6.73 4.18
N CYS A 132 -4.09 -6.08 3.12
CA CYS A 132 -4.05 -6.64 1.78
C CYS A 132 -2.61 -6.92 1.32
N LEU A 133 -1.69 -5.99 1.60
CA LEU A 133 -0.28 -6.14 1.28
C LEU A 133 0.37 -7.28 2.09
N TYR A 134 0.02 -7.43 3.37
CA TYR A 134 0.47 -8.55 4.19
C TYR A 134 -0.07 -9.90 3.69
N CYS A 135 -1.33 -9.96 3.28
CA CYS A 135 -1.88 -11.15 2.62
C CYS A 135 -1.14 -11.47 1.31
N ALA A 136 -0.78 -10.45 0.51
CA ALA A 136 0.00 -10.65 -0.71
C ALA A 136 1.40 -11.19 -0.42
N ILE A 137 2.07 -10.71 0.64
CA ILE A 137 3.34 -11.27 1.10
C ILE A 137 3.16 -12.76 1.45
N LEU A 138 2.18 -13.09 2.29
CA LEU A 138 1.95 -14.47 2.71
C LEU A 138 1.73 -15.40 1.52
N LEU A 139 0.93 -14.97 0.54
CA LEU A 139 0.67 -15.72 -0.70
C LEU A 139 1.90 -15.89 -1.59
N LEU A 140 2.87 -14.97 -1.55
CA LEU A 140 4.13 -15.10 -2.29
C LEU A 140 5.14 -16.00 -1.57
N THR A 141 5.04 -16.11 -0.25
CA THR A 141 5.99 -16.89 0.57
C THR A 141 5.53 -18.33 0.85
N LEU A 142 4.27 -18.66 0.59
CA LEU A 142 3.64 -19.98 0.75
C LEU A 142 3.72 -20.76 -0.56
#